data_AF-A0A1E4LDQ6-F1
#
_entry.id   AF-A0A1E4LDQ6-F1
#
_cell.length_a   1.000
_cell.length_b   1.000
_cell.length_c   1.000
_cell.angle_alpha   90.00
_cell.angle_beta   90.00
_cell.angle_gamma   90.00
#
_symmetry.space_group_name_H-M   'P 1'
#
loop_
_entity.id
_entity.type
_entity.pdbx_description
1 polymer ?
#
loop_
_entity_poly.entity_id
_entity_poly.type
_entity_poly.pdbx_seq_one_letter_code
_entity_poly.pdbx_strand_id
1 'polypeptide(L)'
;MSDRERQLIELAAQGHTDSSIAHVLGISEATVSTYWGRVRIKIGPYSRPELIATILHQQLDSIIEDLREQNRRLADKLQHVTGEQWGDPETNYHLKLVMEAPEAILIVRDNGEVEIANEEAARLFGYEREEIEGSPLINLIPERYRVVHARHREGYMKDPVKRKMAAHSASPGLRKSGEEFPIAASLAPVETAAGVRVMCIVRELDSAYTSSN
;
A
#
# COMPACT_ATOMS: atom_id res chain seq x y z
N MET A 1 -6.46 5.73 38.47
CA MET A 1 -6.00 4.53 39.23
C MET A 1 -4.91 4.92 40.20
N SER A 2 -4.71 4.19 41.29
CA SER A 2 -3.56 4.42 42.19
C SER A 2 -2.27 3.88 41.59
N ASP A 3 -1.11 4.39 42.04
CA ASP A 3 0.20 3.99 41.51
C ASP A 3 0.47 2.49 41.70
N ARG A 4 0.06 1.92 42.84
CA ARG A 4 0.18 0.47 43.10
C ARG A 4 -0.70 -0.38 42.18
N GLU A 5 -1.89 0.09 41.81
CA GLU A 5 -2.75 -0.62 40.85
C GLU A 5 -2.19 -0.54 39.43
N ARG A 6 -1.59 0.61 39.05
CA ARG A 6 -0.93 0.78 37.74
C ARG A 6 0.29 -0.14 37.61
N GLN A 7 1.17 -0.16 38.62
CA GLN A 7 2.35 -1.04 38.65
C GLN A 7 1.96 -2.52 38.49
N LEU A 8 0.87 -2.93 39.15
CA LEU A 8 0.37 -4.28 39.10
C LEU A 8 -0.24 -4.65 37.74
N ILE A 9 -0.95 -3.72 37.10
CA ILE A 9 -1.44 -3.91 35.72
C ILE A 9 -0.28 -4.01 34.73
N GLU A 10 0.72 -3.15 34.87
CA GLU A 10 1.88 -3.11 33.97
C GLU A 10 2.70 -4.40 34.02
N LEU A 11 3.04 -4.87 35.23
CA LEU A 11 3.74 -6.15 35.39
C LEU A 11 2.88 -7.32 34.86
N ALA A 12 1.56 -7.26 35.02
CA ALA A 12 0.68 -8.29 34.49
C ALA A 12 0.62 -8.29 32.96
N ALA A 13 0.60 -7.11 32.35
CA ALA A 13 0.66 -6.95 30.89
C ALA A 13 1.99 -7.48 30.31
N GLN A 14 3.06 -7.44 31.09
CA GLN A 14 4.36 -8.05 30.77
C GLN A 14 4.39 -9.58 30.99
N GLY A 15 3.26 -10.20 31.37
CA GLY A 15 3.13 -11.64 31.52
C GLY A 15 3.45 -12.19 32.90
N HIS A 16 3.73 -11.34 33.90
CA HIS A 16 3.97 -11.82 35.26
C HIS A 16 2.70 -12.43 35.88
N THR A 17 2.87 -13.55 36.59
CA THR A 17 1.83 -14.14 37.45
C THR A 17 1.68 -13.33 38.74
N ASP A 18 0.56 -13.49 39.46
CA ASP A 18 0.35 -12.75 40.72
C ASP A 18 1.40 -13.06 41.79
N SER A 19 1.86 -14.31 41.87
CA SER A 19 2.99 -14.68 42.73
C SER A 19 4.28 -13.97 42.35
N SER A 20 4.56 -13.83 41.04
CA SER A 20 5.72 -13.11 40.56
C SER A 20 5.60 -11.60 40.82
N ILE A 21 4.42 -11.01 40.63
CA ILE A 21 4.15 -9.60 40.93
C ILE A 21 4.34 -9.31 42.42
N ALA A 22 3.83 -10.20 43.29
CA ALA A 22 3.98 -10.09 44.74
C ALA A 22 5.48 -10.04 45.11
N HIS A 23 6.28 -10.92 44.53
CA HIS A 23 7.73 -10.94 44.73
C HIS A 23 8.41 -9.66 44.24
N VAL A 24 8.11 -9.21 43.01
CA VAL A 24 8.71 -8.01 42.40
C VAL A 24 8.38 -6.74 43.18
N LEU A 25 7.13 -6.61 43.67
CA LEU A 25 6.68 -5.43 44.40
C LEU A 25 7.01 -5.49 45.90
N GLY A 26 7.54 -6.61 46.40
CA GLY A 26 7.85 -6.82 47.82
C GLY A 26 6.61 -6.83 48.72
N ILE A 27 5.49 -7.36 48.23
CA ILE A 27 4.20 -7.42 48.94
C ILE A 27 3.65 -8.85 48.94
N SER A 28 2.63 -9.13 49.75
CA SER A 28 2.00 -10.45 49.79
C SER A 28 1.02 -10.69 48.63
N GLU A 29 0.84 -11.94 48.22
CA GLU A 29 -0.13 -12.31 47.17
C GLU A 29 -1.58 -11.91 47.52
N ALA A 30 -1.95 -11.98 48.81
CA ALA A 30 -3.24 -11.49 49.29
C ALA A 30 -3.42 -9.98 49.05
N THR A 31 -2.32 -9.21 49.15
CA THR A 31 -2.33 -7.77 48.85
C THR A 31 -2.47 -7.52 47.35
N VAL A 32 -1.81 -8.31 46.51
CA VAL A 32 -1.99 -8.30 45.04
C VAL A 32 -3.45 -8.59 44.65
N SER A 33 -4.07 -9.62 45.23
CA SER A 33 -5.48 -9.95 45.01
C SER A 33 -6.42 -8.80 45.41
N THR A 34 -6.12 -8.13 46.53
CA THR A 34 -6.87 -6.93 46.97
C THR A 34 -6.78 -5.80 45.95
N TYR A 35 -5.61 -5.54 45.38
CA TYR A 35 -5.45 -4.54 44.33
C TYR A 35 -6.20 -4.92 43.06
N TRP A 36 -6.17 -6.17 42.62
CA TRP A 36 -6.99 -6.64 41.49
C TRP A 36 -8.50 -6.46 41.74
N GLY A 37 -8.97 -6.71 42.96
CA GLY A 37 -10.35 -6.43 43.34
C GLY A 37 -10.71 -4.96 43.15
N ARG A 38 -9.83 -4.05 43.54
CA ARG A 38 -10.04 -2.60 43.34
C ARG A 38 -9.94 -2.20 41.86
N VAL A 39 -9.06 -2.82 41.09
CA VAL A 39 -8.97 -2.62 39.63
C VAL A 39 -10.28 -3.03 38.96
N ARG A 40 -10.82 -4.21 39.30
CA ARG A 40 -12.10 -4.70 38.76
C ARG A 40 -13.27 -3.79 39.10
N ILE A 41 -13.31 -3.23 40.31
CA ILE A 41 -14.35 -2.26 40.68
C ILE A 41 -14.28 -1.01 39.78
N LYS A 42 -13.08 -0.57 39.37
CA LYS A 42 -12.88 0.65 38.59
C LYS A 42 -13.06 0.46 37.09
N ILE A 43 -12.66 -0.69 36.55
CA ILE A 43 -12.58 -0.93 35.10
C ILE A 43 -13.66 -1.92 34.63
N GLY A 44 -14.25 -2.70 35.54
CA GLY A 44 -15.28 -3.69 35.26
C GLY A 44 -14.89 -5.09 35.74
N PRO A 45 -15.86 -6.01 35.91
CA PRO A 45 -15.67 -7.34 36.49
C PRO A 45 -15.02 -8.34 35.50
N TYR A 46 -14.02 -7.89 34.76
CA TYR A 46 -13.31 -8.68 33.77
C TYR A 46 -12.33 -9.67 34.42
N SER A 47 -12.10 -10.79 33.72
CA SER A 47 -11.01 -11.70 34.07
C SER A 47 -9.64 -11.03 33.87
N ARG A 48 -8.59 -11.58 34.47
CA ARG A 48 -7.23 -11.02 34.32
C ARG A 48 -6.79 -10.90 32.84
N PRO A 49 -6.95 -11.93 31.99
CA PRO A 49 -6.58 -11.82 30.58
C PRO A 49 -7.41 -10.75 29.84
N GLU A 50 -8.70 -10.64 30.14
CA GLU A 50 -9.58 -9.63 29.53
C GLU A 50 -9.24 -8.20 29.98
N LEU A 51 -8.85 -8.00 31.24
CA LEU A 51 -8.36 -6.72 31.74
C LEU A 51 -7.08 -6.31 31.01
N ILE A 52 -6.12 -7.23 30.94
CA ILE A 52 -4.83 -6.98 30.28
C ILE A 52 -5.05 -6.69 28.80
N ALA A 53 -5.87 -7.49 28.10
CA ALA A 53 -6.18 -7.27 26.70
C ALA A 53 -6.84 -5.90 26.51
N THR A 54 -7.87 -5.57 27.28
CA THR A 54 -8.57 -4.27 27.15
C THR A 54 -7.62 -3.10 27.35
N ILE A 55 -6.73 -3.16 28.35
CA ILE A 55 -5.79 -2.09 28.66
C ILE A 55 -4.72 -1.96 27.57
N LEU A 56 -4.19 -3.09 27.07
CA LEU A 56 -3.21 -3.09 26.00
C LEU A 56 -3.80 -2.54 24.69
N HIS A 57 -5.03 -2.91 24.34
CA HIS A 57 -5.69 -2.35 23.16
C HIS A 57 -5.93 -0.84 23.31
N GLN A 58 -6.42 -0.39 24.47
CA GLN A 58 -6.63 1.03 24.71
C GLN A 58 -5.31 1.83 24.66
N GLN A 59 -4.21 1.25 25.15
CA GLN A 59 -2.88 1.86 25.02
C GLN A 59 -2.40 1.91 23.57
N LEU A 60 -2.56 0.82 22.81
CA LEU A 60 -2.19 0.76 21.39
C LEU A 60 -2.98 1.78 20.56
N ASP A 61 -4.29 1.88 20.79
CA ASP A 61 -5.14 2.84 20.07
C ASP A 61 -4.72 4.29 20.36
N SER A 62 -4.42 4.60 21.63
CA SER A 62 -3.93 5.93 22.00
C SER A 62 -2.55 6.24 21.39
N ILE A 63 -1.66 5.25 21.29
CA ILE A 63 -0.34 5.42 20.67
C ILE A 63 -0.49 5.63 19.16
N ILE A 64 -1.39 4.88 18.51
CA ILE A 64 -1.67 5.01 17.07
C ILE A 64 -2.27 6.39 16.76
N GLU A 65 -3.19 6.88 17.60
CA GLU A 65 -3.77 8.21 17.44
C GLU A 65 -2.73 9.32 17.58
N ASP A 66 -1.85 9.25 18.57
CA ASP A 66 -0.80 10.24 18.76
C ASP A 66 0.21 10.23 17.59
N LEU A 67 0.62 9.05 17.12
CA LEU A 67 1.50 8.90 15.96
C LEU A 67 0.88 9.49 14.69
N ARG A 68 -0.41 9.24 14.44
CA ARG A 68 -1.11 9.81 13.27
C ARG A 68 -1.24 11.32 13.35
N GLU A 69 -1.47 11.87 14.53
CA GLU A 69 -1.55 13.31 14.74
C GLU A 69 -0.19 13.99 14.56
N GLN A 70 0.88 13.37 15.04
CA GLN A 70 2.24 13.84 14.78
C GLN A 70 2.58 13.81 13.28
N ASN A 71 2.24 12.73 12.57
CA ASN A 71 2.43 12.64 11.12
C ASN A 71 1.68 13.73 10.35
N ARG A 72 0.42 14.01 10.73
CA ARG A 72 -0.39 15.05 10.11
C ARG A 72 0.22 16.43 10.28
N ARG A 73 0.67 16.77 11.48
CA ARG A 73 1.32 18.06 11.75
C ARG A 73 2.61 18.25 10.98
N LEU A 74 3.38 17.17 10.81
CA LEU A 74 4.58 17.20 9.99
C LEU A 74 4.23 17.40 8.51
N ALA A 75 3.19 16.73 8.00
CA ALA A 75 2.70 16.92 6.63
C ALA A 75 2.23 18.37 6.38
N ASP A 76 1.47 18.95 7.31
CA ASP A 76 0.99 20.34 7.21
C ASP A 76 2.13 21.36 7.21
N LYS A 77 3.16 21.17 8.05
CA LYS A 77 4.36 22.01 8.05
C LYS A 77 5.11 21.92 6.73
N LEU A 78 5.22 20.72 6.15
CA LEU A 78 5.87 20.51 4.87
C LEU A 78 5.11 21.21 3.74
N GLN A 79 3.79 21.03 3.66
CA GLN A 79 2.94 21.69 2.67
C GLN A 79 3.08 23.22 2.70
N HIS A 80 3.16 23.82 3.88
CA HIS A 80 3.26 25.27 3.99
C HIS A 80 4.60 25.84 3.50
N VAL A 81 5.67 25.05 3.56
CA VAL A 81 7.00 25.42 3.07
C VAL A 81 7.16 25.12 1.57
N THR A 82 6.52 24.07 1.05
CA THR A 82 6.76 23.58 -0.32
C THR A 82 5.62 23.84 -1.32
N GLY A 83 4.37 24.03 -0.86
CA GLY A 83 3.21 24.32 -1.71
C GLY A 83 2.44 23.11 -2.26
N GLU A 84 2.88 21.88 -2.00
CA GLU A 84 2.19 20.65 -2.44
C GLU A 84 1.47 19.95 -1.28
N GLN A 85 0.27 19.42 -1.54
CA GLN A 85 -0.57 18.75 -0.53
C GLN A 85 -0.38 17.25 -0.56
N TRP A 86 -0.02 16.65 0.58
CA TRP A 86 0.12 15.21 0.73
C TRP A 86 -0.63 14.71 1.97
N GLY A 87 -1.34 13.58 1.83
CA GLY A 87 -1.77 12.77 2.97
C GLY A 87 -0.57 12.26 3.78
N ASP A 88 -0.83 11.49 4.84
CA ASP A 88 0.25 10.89 5.66
C ASP A 88 1.37 10.33 4.75
N PRO A 89 2.63 10.81 4.86
CA PRO A 89 3.69 10.46 3.91
C PRO A 89 3.96 8.96 3.81
N GLU A 90 3.72 8.20 4.88
CA GLU A 90 3.81 6.74 4.87
C GLU A 90 2.67 6.09 4.09
N THR A 91 1.45 6.63 4.20
CA THR A 91 0.25 6.09 3.57
C THR A 91 0.29 6.17 2.03
N ASN A 92 1.06 7.08 1.45
CA ASN A 92 1.17 7.25 -0.01
C ASN A 92 2.56 6.93 -0.59
N TYR A 93 3.47 6.33 0.20
CA TYR A 93 4.82 5.99 -0.24
C TYR A 93 4.83 5.09 -1.49
N HIS A 94 3.99 4.05 -1.52
CA HIS A 94 3.93 3.15 -2.67
C HIS A 94 3.43 3.84 -3.94
N LEU A 95 2.46 4.75 -3.83
CA LEU A 95 2.02 5.54 -4.98
C LEU A 95 3.15 6.48 -5.43
N LYS A 96 3.84 7.14 -4.49
CA LYS A 96 5.00 7.98 -4.79
C LYS A 96 6.08 7.21 -5.55
N LEU A 97 6.39 5.97 -5.14
CA LEU A 97 7.35 5.13 -5.84
C LEU A 97 6.97 4.89 -7.30
N VAL A 98 5.68 4.70 -7.59
CA VAL A 98 5.19 4.53 -8.95
C VAL A 98 5.28 5.83 -9.74
N MET A 99 4.86 6.95 -9.14
CA MET A 99 4.86 8.26 -9.79
C MET A 99 6.26 8.76 -10.12
N GLU A 100 7.24 8.51 -9.24
CA GLU A 100 8.63 8.96 -9.36
C GLU A 100 9.53 7.96 -10.11
N ALA A 101 8.99 6.82 -10.55
CA ALA A 101 9.79 5.81 -11.24
C ALA A 101 10.31 6.34 -12.60
N PRO A 102 11.59 6.10 -12.95
CA PRO A 102 12.19 6.55 -14.21
C PRO A 102 11.78 5.71 -15.43
N GLU A 103 10.91 4.72 -15.23
CA GLU A 103 10.33 3.93 -16.31
C GLU A 103 8.87 4.31 -16.48
N ALA A 104 8.33 4.17 -17.70
CA ALA A 104 6.92 4.37 -17.95
C ALA A 104 6.10 3.26 -17.27
N ILE A 105 5.28 3.62 -16.29
CA ILE A 105 4.42 2.68 -15.55
C ILE A 105 2.96 3.03 -15.79
N LEU A 106 2.19 2.00 -16.13
CA LEU A 106 0.73 2.02 -16.16
C LEU A 106 0.19 0.97 -15.18
N ILE A 107 -0.80 1.33 -14.37
CA ILE A 107 -1.61 0.37 -13.61
C ILE A 107 -2.94 0.24 -14.32
N VAL A 108 -3.30 -0.99 -14.72
CA VAL A 108 -4.47 -1.26 -15.56
C VAL A 108 -5.44 -2.17 -14.81
N ARG A 109 -6.73 -1.84 -14.87
CA ARG A 109 -7.82 -2.65 -14.35
C ARG A 109 -8.04 -3.89 -15.22
N ASP A 110 -8.76 -4.87 -14.70
CA ASP A 110 -9.12 -6.09 -15.41
C ASP A 110 -9.90 -5.82 -16.71
N ASN A 111 -10.75 -4.80 -16.75
CA ASN A 111 -11.51 -4.34 -17.91
C ASN A 111 -10.64 -3.65 -18.99
N GLY A 112 -9.37 -3.36 -18.70
CA GLY A 112 -8.45 -2.69 -19.63
C GLY A 112 -8.42 -1.16 -19.53
N GLU A 113 -9.08 -0.57 -18.53
CA GLU A 113 -8.98 0.86 -18.20
C GLU A 113 -7.67 1.15 -17.45
N VAL A 114 -7.01 2.25 -17.76
CA VAL A 114 -5.82 2.70 -17.02
C VAL A 114 -6.25 3.40 -15.74
N GLU A 115 -5.84 2.87 -14.59
CA GLU A 115 -6.12 3.45 -13.27
C GLU A 115 -5.05 4.47 -12.85
N ILE A 116 -3.77 4.21 -13.13
CA ILE A 116 -2.65 5.12 -12.82
C ILE A 116 -1.74 5.16 -14.04
N ALA A 117 -1.27 6.35 -14.40
CA ALA A 117 -0.17 6.55 -15.32
C ALA A 117 0.85 7.50 -14.67
N ASN A 118 2.13 7.12 -14.65
CA ASN A 118 3.16 8.06 -14.20
C ASN A 118 3.57 9.04 -15.32
N GLU A 119 4.35 10.06 -14.98
CA GLU A 119 4.78 11.09 -15.95
C GLU A 119 5.59 10.50 -17.11
N GLU A 120 6.39 9.47 -16.85
CA GLU A 120 7.17 8.79 -17.90
C GLU A 120 6.27 8.07 -18.91
N ALA A 121 5.16 7.47 -18.46
CA ALA A 121 4.18 6.89 -19.37
C ALA A 121 3.44 7.95 -20.19
N ALA A 122 3.03 9.05 -19.57
CA ALA A 122 2.44 10.19 -20.26
C ALA A 122 3.37 10.72 -21.37
N ARG A 123 4.64 10.96 -21.03
CA ARG A 123 5.68 11.40 -21.96
C ARG A 123 5.94 10.39 -23.08
N LEU A 124 6.05 9.11 -22.74
CA LEU A 124 6.29 8.04 -23.71
C LEU A 124 5.16 7.95 -24.75
N PHE A 125 3.90 8.15 -24.36
CA PHE A 125 2.79 8.10 -25.30
C PHE A 125 2.38 9.47 -25.88
N GLY A 126 2.96 10.56 -25.39
CA GLY A 126 2.65 11.93 -25.84
C GLY A 126 1.26 12.41 -25.42
N TYR A 127 0.77 11.95 -24.28
CA TYR A 127 -0.49 12.39 -23.68
C TYR A 127 -0.21 13.18 -22.40
N GLU A 128 -1.17 13.97 -21.95
CA GLU A 128 -1.22 14.40 -20.56
C GLU A 128 -1.69 13.22 -19.68
N ARG A 129 -1.24 13.18 -18.43
CA ARG A 129 -1.54 12.06 -17.52
C ARG A 129 -3.05 11.86 -17.36
N GLU A 130 -3.78 12.96 -17.21
CA GLU A 130 -5.22 13.01 -17.04
C GLU A 130 -6.00 12.52 -18.28
N GLU A 131 -5.35 12.46 -19.45
CA GLU A 131 -5.96 11.89 -20.66
C GLU A 131 -5.79 10.37 -20.74
N ILE A 132 -4.71 9.84 -20.14
CA ILE A 132 -4.47 8.40 -20.08
C ILE A 132 -5.30 7.77 -18.95
N GLU A 133 -5.31 8.39 -17.77
CA GLU A 133 -6.06 7.88 -16.62
C GLU A 133 -7.57 7.87 -16.90
N GLY A 134 -8.24 6.75 -16.61
CA GLY A 134 -9.65 6.51 -16.94
C GLY A 134 -9.90 6.16 -18.41
N SER A 135 -8.89 6.25 -19.28
CA SER A 135 -9.01 5.85 -20.68
C SER A 135 -8.74 4.34 -20.88
N PRO A 136 -9.34 3.73 -21.91
CA PRO A 136 -8.97 2.37 -22.32
C PRO A 136 -7.51 2.29 -22.76
N LEU A 137 -6.74 1.34 -22.21
CA LEU A 137 -5.35 1.03 -22.60
C LEU A 137 -5.21 0.82 -24.12
N ILE A 138 -6.28 0.35 -24.76
CA ILE A 138 -6.32 0.04 -26.20
C ILE A 138 -6.10 1.27 -27.09
N ASN A 139 -6.22 2.48 -26.55
CA ASN A 139 -5.88 3.72 -27.24
C ASN A 139 -4.37 3.83 -27.50
N LEU A 140 -3.54 3.23 -26.65
CA LEU A 140 -2.07 3.20 -26.76
C LEU A 140 -1.57 2.09 -27.70
N ILE A 141 -2.49 1.39 -28.37
CA ILE A 141 -2.22 0.24 -29.22
C ILE A 141 -2.75 0.53 -30.64
N PRO A 142 -1.97 0.28 -31.71
CA PRO A 142 -2.44 0.49 -33.07
C PRO A 142 -3.68 -0.33 -33.39
N GLU A 143 -4.59 0.25 -34.17
CA GLU A 143 -5.95 -0.27 -34.37
C GLU A 143 -5.98 -1.75 -34.78
N ARG A 144 -5.08 -2.15 -35.68
CA ARG A 144 -4.98 -3.53 -36.18
C ARG A 144 -4.65 -4.59 -35.12
N TYR A 145 -4.07 -4.19 -33.98
CA TYR A 145 -3.73 -5.12 -32.89
C TYR A 145 -4.72 -5.11 -31.74
N ARG A 146 -5.67 -4.17 -31.72
CA ARG A 146 -6.62 -3.97 -30.61
C ARG A 146 -7.40 -5.23 -30.28
N VAL A 147 -7.99 -5.89 -31.28
CA VAL A 147 -8.80 -7.12 -31.08
C VAL A 147 -7.96 -8.27 -30.53
N VAL A 148 -6.76 -8.49 -31.07
CA VAL A 148 -5.86 -9.55 -30.63
C VAL A 148 -5.37 -9.26 -29.20
N HIS A 149 -5.02 -8.00 -28.91
CA HIS A 149 -4.61 -7.60 -27.58
C HIS A 149 -5.71 -7.77 -26.53
N ALA A 150 -6.97 -7.44 -26.86
CA ALA A 150 -8.11 -7.66 -25.96
C ALA A 150 -8.25 -9.14 -25.59
N ARG A 151 -8.13 -10.05 -26.56
CA ARG A 151 -8.14 -11.51 -26.31
C ARG A 151 -6.95 -11.95 -25.46
N HIS A 152 -5.76 -11.42 -25.70
CA HIS A 152 -4.58 -11.70 -24.88
C HIS A 152 -4.75 -11.22 -23.43
N ARG A 153 -5.34 -10.04 -23.22
CA ARG A 153 -5.68 -9.53 -21.89
C ARG A 153 -6.68 -10.45 -21.20
N GLU A 154 -7.78 -10.79 -21.85
CA GLU A 154 -8.79 -11.71 -21.30
C GLU A 154 -8.20 -13.08 -20.94
N GLY A 155 -7.32 -13.63 -21.79
CA GLY A 155 -6.61 -14.86 -21.52
C GLY A 155 -5.66 -14.73 -20.32
N TYR A 156 -4.88 -13.65 -20.26
CA TYR A 156 -3.96 -13.37 -19.16
C TYR A 156 -4.68 -13.25 -17.81
N MET A 157 -5.85 -12.63 -17.78
CA MET A 157 -6.61 -12.44 -16.53
C MET A 157 -7.17 -13.75 -15.94
N LYS A 158 -7.17 -14.86 -16.70
CA LYS A 158 -7.60 -16.18 -16.19
C LYS A 158 -6.53 -16.84 -15.29
N ASP A 159 -5.26 -16.55 -15.53
CA ASP A 159 -4.12 -17.06 -14.76
C ASP A 159 -2.98 -16.03 -14.80
N PRO A 160 -3.11 -14.94 -14.02
CA PRO A 160 -2.20 -13.81 -14.15
C PRO A 160 -0.86 -14.10 -13.47
N VAL A 161 0.22 -14.01 -14.25
CA VAL A 161 1.59 -14.28 -13.80
C VAL A 161 2.55 -13.21 -14.28
N LYS A 162 3.64 -12.96 -13.54
CA LYS A 162 4.69 -12.04 -14.00
C LYS A 162 5.26 -12.52 -15.33
N ARG A 163 5.25 -11.67 -16.37
CA ARG A 163 5.79 -12.01 -17.70
C ARG A 163 6.24 -10.80 -18.49
N LYS A 164 7.18 -11.00 -19.41
CA LYS A 164 7.49 -10.02 -20.47
C LYS A 164 6.53 -10.25 -21.65
N MET A 165 5.97 -9.19 -22.22
CA MET A 165 5.22 -9.27 -23.48
C MET A 165 6.18 -9.47 -24.66
N ALA A 166 7.34 -8.81 -24.63
CA ALA A 166 8.33 -8.82 -25.71
C ALA A 166 9.38 -9.94 -25.55
N ALA A 167 9.00 -11.14 -25.12
CA ALA A 167 9.97 -12.22 -24.95
C ALA A 167 10.67 -12.65 -26.26
N HIS A 168 10.05 -12.36 -27.43
CA HIS A 168 10.55 -12.79 -28.75
C HIS A 168 10.50 -11.71 -29.86
N SER A 169 9.81 -10.57 -29.64
CA SER A 169 9.78 -9.44 -30.58
C SER A 169 9.21 -8.19 -29.90
N ALA A 170 9.59 -6.99 -30.40
CA ALA A 170 8.96 -5.73 -30.01
C ALA A 170 7.45 -5.77 -30.29
N SER A 171 6.65 -5.17 -29.41
CA SER A 171 5.23 -4.90 -29.65
C SER A 171 5.08 -3.45 -30.14
N PRO A 172 4.17 -3.12 -31.05
CA PRO A 172 3.99 -1.74 -31.47
C PRO A 172 3.08 -0.98 -30.49
N GLY A 173 3.57 0.14 -29.97
CA GLY A 173 2.80 1.15 -29.25
C GLY A 173 2.33 2.26 -30.18
N LEU A 174 1.35 3.04 -29.76
CA LEU A 174 0.80 4.17 -30.52
C LEU A 174 0.82 5.44 -29.67
N ARG A 175 1.51 6.49 -30.13
CA ARG A 175 1.49 7.81 -29.51
C ARG A 175 0.19 8.56 -29.85
N LYS A 176 -0.13 9.60 -29.09
CA LYS A 176 -1.26 10.51 -29.36
C LYS A 176 -1.23 11.12 -30.76
N SER A 177 -0.04 11.35 -31.30
CA SER A 177 0.18 11.84 -32.67
C SER A 177 -0.24 10.86 -33.76
N GLY A 178 -0.48 9.59 -33.41
CA GLY A 178 -0.68 8.49 -34.35
C GLY A 178 0.61 7.80 -34.78
N GLU A 179 1.77 8.24 -34.27
CA GLU A 179 3.05 7.60 -34.52
C GLU A 179 3.13 6.24 -33.84
N GLU A 180 3.54 5.22 -34.60
CA GLU A 180 3.83 3.90 -34.05
C GLU A 180 5.31 3.76 -33.71
N PHE A 181 5.58 3.17 -32.55
CA PHE A 181 6.93 2.97 -32.07
C PHE A 181 7.08 1.60 -31.40
N PRO A 182 8.25 0.94 -31.50
CA PRO A 182 8.45 -0.37 -30.91
C PRO A 182 8.59 -0.24 -29.39
N ILE A 183 7.84 -1.06 -28.67
CA ILE A 183 7.88 -1.14 -27.20
C ILE A 183 8.17 -2.55 -26.71
N ALA A 184 8.78 -2.62 -25.52
CA ALA A 184 8.78 -3.78 -24.66
C ALA A 184 7.97 -3.48 -23.41
N ALA A 185 7.07 -4.40 -23.03
CA ALA A 185 6.31 -4.30 -21.79
C ALA A 185 6.57 -5.50 -20.87
N SER A 186 6.65 -5.24 -19.56
CA SER A 186 6.65 -6.26 -18.50
C SER A 186 5.39 -6.13 -17.67
N LEU A 187 4.69 -7.25 -17.48
CA LEU A 187 3.43 -7.33 -16.75
C LEU A 187 3.65 -8.00 -15.40
N ALA A 188 3.09 -7.42 -14.35
CA ALA A 188 3.01 -8.03 -13.03
C ALA A 188 1.60 -7.85 -12.46
N PRO A 189 0.93 -8.93 -12.03
CA PRO A 189 -0.33 -8.77 -11.32
C PRO A 189 -0.08 -8.26 -9.90
N VAL A 190 -0.99 -7.41 -9.44
CA VAL A 190 -1.04 -6.86 -8.10
C VAL A 190 -2.42 -7.16 -7.54
N GLU A 191 -2.47 -7.99 -6.50
CA GLU A 191 -3.72 -8.27 -5.80
C GLU A 191 -4.08 -7.07 -4.92
N THR A 192 -5.32 -6.61 -5.06
CA THR A 192 -5.87 -5.52 -4.25
C THR A 192 -7.23 -5.94 -3.70
N ALA A 193 -7.71 -5.22 -2.68
CA ALA A 193 -9.07 -5.43 -2.17
C ALA A 193 -10.16 -5.19 -3.24
N ALA A 194 -9.86 -4.41 -4.29
CA ALA A 194 -10.77 -4.11 -5.39
C ALA A 194 -10.55 -5.02 -6.63
N GLY A 195 -9.90 -6.18 -6.44
CA GLY A 195 -9.57 -7.13 -7.49
C GLY A 195 -8.15 -6.99 -8.03
N VAL A 196 -7.82 -7.81 -9.02
CA VAL A 196 -6.48 -7.82 -9.64
C VAL A 196 -6.28 -6.54 -10.45
N ARG A 197 -5.10 -5.92 -10.29
CA ARG A 197 -4.55 -4.91 -11.19
C ARG A 197 -3.35 -5.47 -11.91
N VAL A 198 -3.08 -4.93 -13.09
CA VAL A 198 -1.88 -5.29 -13.84
C VAL A 198 -0.97 -4.07 -13.89
N MET A 199 0.19 -4.18 -13.26
CA MET A 199 1.27 -3.21 -13.45
C MET A 199 1.97 -3.53 -14.77
N CYS A 200 2.06 -2.52 -15.63
CA CYS A 200 2.71 -2.56 -16.93
C CYS A 200 3.89 -1.59 -16.90
N ILE A 201 5.11 -2.11 -16.97
CA ILE A 201 6.31 -1.30 -17.17
C ILE A 201 6.65 -1.32 -18.66
N VAL A 202 6.65 -0.17 -19.30
CA VAL A 202 6.78 0.00 -20.75
C VAL A 202 8.08 0.73 -21.08
N ARG A 203 8.77 0.28 -22.13
CA ARG A 203 9.96 0.94 -22.67
C ARG A 203 9.88 1.00 -24.18
N GLU A 204 10.27 2.13 -24.75
CA GLU A 204 10.60 2.19 -26.17
C GLU A 204 11.90 1.42 -26.44
N LEU A 205 11.94 0.76 -27.59
CA LEU A 205 13.12 0.06 -28.07
C LEU A 205 13.75 0.86 -29.20
N ASP A 206 15.07 0.86 -29.29
CA ASP A 206 15.72 1.45 -30.46
C ASP A 206 15.33 0.69 -31.73
N SER A 207 15.23 1.41 -32.83
CA SER A 207 14.90 0.87 -34.16
C SER A 207 15.86 -0.23 -34.65
N ALA A 208 17.05 -0.36 -34.05
CA ALA A 208 17.99 -1.47 -34.29
C ALA A 208 17.52 -2.83 -33.72
N TYR A 209 16.62 -2.86 -32.72
CA TYR A 209 16.03 -4.10 -32.20
C TYR A 209 15.09 -4.79 -33.21
N THR A 210 14.59 -4.04 -34.19
CA THR A 210 13.73 -4.57 -35.27
C THR A 210 14.52 -5.27 -36.38
N SER A 211 15.85 -5.22 -36.37
CA SER A 211 16.70 -5.74 -37.45
C SER A 211 17.50 -7.01 -37.11
N SER A 212 17.27 -7.61 -35.94
CA SER A 212 17.87 -8.91 -35.57
C SER A 212 16.78 -9.96 -35.37
N ASN A 213 16.25 -10.47 -36.49
CA ASN A 213 15.68 -11.81 -36.63
C ASN A 213 15.50 -12.17 -38.10
#